data_AF-A0A7C6WXV5-F1
#
_entry.id   AF-A0A7C6WXV5-F1
#
_cell.length_a   1.000
_cell.length_b   1.000
_cell.length_c   1.000
_cell.angle_alpha   90.00
_cell.angle_beta   90.00
_cell.angle_gamma   90.00
#
_symmetry.space_group_name_H-M   'P 1'
#
loop_
_entity.id
_entity.type
_entity.pdbx_description
1 polymer ?
#
loop_
_entity_poly.entity_id
_entity_poly.type
_entity_poly.pdbx_seq_one_letter_code
_entity_poly.pdbx_strand_id
1 'polypeptide(L)' 'MNNPLVHKTLVVVIWLVALYLGISKGSWLLAIAIAVLHTIEVFTKGISVGTRAGKSKLYSVIMTLVFGYAWWKFII' A
#
# COMPACT_ATOMS: atom_id res chain seq x y z
N MET A 1 -7.92 3.96 8.57
CA MET A 1 -7.55 5.39 8.69
C MET A 1 -8.63 6.18 7.96
N ASN A 2 -9.52 6.87 8.68
CA ASN A 2 -10.74 7.45 8.11
C ASN A 2 -10.64 8.95 7.81
N ASN A 3 -9.44 9.55 7.91
CA ASN A 3 -9.26 10.97 7.64
C ASN A 3 -8.56 11.18 6.27
N PRO A 4 -9.29 11.65 5.24
CA PRO A 4 -8.79 11.74 3.86
C PRO A 4 -7.62 12.72 3.70
N LEU A 5 -7.55 13.74 4.57
CA LEU A 5 -6.45 14.71 4.59
C LEU A 5 -5.15 14.03 5.04
N VAL A 6 -5.20 13.23 6.10
CA VAL A 6 -4.03 12.51 6.64
C VAL A 6 -3.46 11.54 5.60
N HIS A 7 -4.34 10.87 4.83
CA HIS A 7 -3.91 10.01 3.73
C HIS A 7 -3.20 10.79 2.62
N LYS A 8 -3.79 11.91 2.17
CA LYS A 8 -3.16 12.77 1.16
C LYS A 8 -1.81 13.31 1.61
N THR A 9 -1.71 13.77 2.85
CA THR A 9 -0.46 14.30 3.41
C THR A 9 0.63 13.21 3.47
N LEU A 10 0.30 12.00 3.94
CA LEU A 10 1.25 10.89 3.96
C LEU A 10 1.75 10.52 2.56
N VAL A 11 0.86 10.48 1.57
CA VAL A 11 1.24 10.18 0.18
C VAL A 11 2.20 11.24 -0.36
N VAL A 12 1.93 12.52 -0.13
CA VAL A 12 2.81 13.62 -0.56
C VAL A 12 4.18 13.53 0.13
N VAL A 13 4.21 13.26 1.43
CA VAL A 13 5.47 13.11 2.19
C VAL A 13 6.29 11.93 1.66
N ILE A 14 5.67 10.77 1.42
CA ILE A 14 6.38 9.60 0.89
C ILE A 14 6.93 9.88 -0.51
N TRP A 15 6.18 10.59 -1.36
CA TRP A 15 6.65 11.00 -2.68
C TRP A 15 7.86 11.94 -2.61
N LEU A 16 7.83 12.94 -1.73
CA LEU A 16 8.95 13.86 -1.54
C LEU A 16 10.21 13.13 -1.04
N VAL A 17 10.04 12.20 -0.10
CA VAL A 17 11.12 11.35 0.41
C VAL A 17 11.68 10.45 -0.69
N ALA A 18 10.82 9.78 -1.46
CA ALA A 18 11.22 8.94 -2.59
C ALA A 18 12.00 9.74 -3.65
N LEU A 19 11.54 10.94 -3.99
CA LEU A 19 12.18 11.83 -4.95
C LEU A 19 13.57 12.27 -4.46
N TYR A 20 13.68 12.66 -3.19
CA TYR A 20 14.95 13.01 -2.56
C TYR A 20 15.95 11.84 -2.56
N LEU A 21 15.49 10.63 -2.22
CA LEU A 21 16.31 9.41 -2.26
C LEU A 21 16.75 9.05 -3.68
N GLY A 22 15.87 9.19 -4.67
CA GLY A 22 16.18 8.95 -6.08
C GLY A 22 17.24 9.90 -6.63
N ILE A 23 17.18 11.19 -6.27
CA ILE A 23 18.14 12.22 -6.71
C ILE A 23 19.48 12.07 -5.97
N SER A 24 19.46 11.82 -4.65
CA SER A 24 20.67 11.85 -3.83
C SER A 24 21.45 10.54 -3.80
N LYS A 25 20.80 9.38 -3.96
CA LYS A 25 21.40 8.07 -3.70
C LYS A 25 21.23 7.07 -4.86
N GLY A 26 20.70 7.53 -5.99
CA GLY A 26 20.55 6.75 -7.22
C GLY A 26 19.21 6.01 -7.34
N SER A 27 18.87 5.63 -8.57
CA SER A 27 17.58 5.08 -9.00
C SER A 27 17.15 3.82 -8.25
N TRP A 28 18.09 3.13 -7.60
CA TRP A 28 17.82 1.91 -6.82
C TRP A 28 16.98 2.18 -5.57
N LEU A 29 17.24 3.28 -4.85
CA LEU A 29 16.46 3.63 -3.65
C LEU A 29 15.09 4.20 -4.01
N LEU A 30 14.96 4.81 -5.20
CA LEU A 30 13.65 5.17 -5.76
C LEU A 30 12.80 3.92 -6.00
N ALA A 31 13.38 2.86 -6.59
CA ALA A 31 12.69 1.60 -6.82
C ALA A 31 12.21 0.96 -5.51
N ILE A 32 13.04 0.99 -4.46
CA ILE A 32 12.66 0.53 -3.11
C ILE A 32 11.51 1.38 -2.55
N ALA A 33 11.60 2.70 -2.64
CA ALA A 33 10.55 3.60 -2.14
C ALA A 33 9.21 3.37 -2.85
N ILE A 34 9.23 3.18 -4.17
CA ILE A 34 8.05 2.83 -4.98
C ILE A 34 7.51 1.46 -4.58
N ALA A 35 8.38 0.45 -4.41
CA ALA A 35 7.97 -0.89 -4.00
C ALA A 35 7.30 -0.88 -2.61
N VAL A 36 7.85 -0.13 -1.65
CA VAL A 36 7.26 0.04 -0.31
C VAL A 36 5.90 0.75 -0.40
N LEU A 37 5.82 1.86 -1.14
CA LEU A 37 4.57 2.59 -1.33
C LEU A 37 3.50 1.68 -1.96
N HIS A 38 3.87 0.93 -2.99
CA HIS A 38 2.97 0.02 -3.68
C HIS A 38 2.53 -1.14 -2.80
N THR A 39 3.43 -1.68 -1.97
CA THR A 39 3.10 -2.71 -0.98
C THR A 39 2.10 -2.18 0.05
N ILE A 40 2.31 -0.98 0.59
CA ILE A 40 1.38 -0.37 1.54
C ILE A 40 0.01 -0.15 0.89
N GLU A 41 -0.04 0.30 -0.36
CA GLU A 41 -1.29 0.48 -1.10
C GLU A 41 -2.02 -0.86 -1.30
N VAL A 42 -1.30 -1.90 -1.70
CA VAL A 42 -1.85 -3.25 -1.89
C VAL A 42 -2.47 -3.78 -0.61
N PHE A 43 -1.76 -3.63 0.53
CA PHE A 43 -2.25 -4.05 1.84
C PHE A 43 -3.45 -3.23 2.31
N THR A 44 -3.39 -1.91 2.22
CA THR A 44 -4.49 -1.05 2.68
C THR A 44 -5.77 -1.29 1.88
N LYS A 45 -5.66 -1.44 0.55
CA LYS A 45 -6.80 -1.82 -0.30
C LYS A 45 -7.26 -3.25 -0.02
N GLY A 46 -6.37 -4.23 0.07
CA GLY A 46 -6.73 -5.63 0.34
C GLY A 46 -7.44 -5.84 1.67
N ILE A 47 -7.01 -5.13 2.72
CA ILE A 47 -7.70 -5.10 4.01
C ILE A 47 -9.06 -4.42 3.90
N SER A 48 -9.15 -3.29 3.19
CA SER A 48 -10.41 -2.56 3.01
C SER A 48 -11.45 -3.40 2.26
N VAL A 49 -11.07 -4.03 1.15
CA VAL A 49 -11.94 -4.91 0.35
C VAL A 49 -12.35 -6.13 1.16
N GLY A 50 -11.41 -6.80 1.81
CA GLY A 50 -11.73 -7.97 2.65
C GLY A 50 -12.66 -7.64 3.82
N THR A 51 -12.45 -6.49 4.47
CA THR A 51 -13.35 -6.03 5.55
C THR A 51 -14.75 -5.69 5.01
N ARG A 52 -14.86 -5.07 3.82
CA ARG A 52 -16.16 -4.80 3.18
C ARG A 52 -16.91 -6.07 2.81
N ALA A 53 -16.21 -7.14 2.46
CA ALA A 53 -16.79 -8.45 2.19
C ALA A 53 -17.06 -9.29 3.45
N GLY A 54 -17.00 -8.69 4.65
CA GLY A 54 -17.28 -9.36 5.92
C GLY A 54 -16.17 -10.30 6.40
N LYS A 55 -14.98 -10.28 5.80
CA LYS A 55 -13.83 -11.05 6.28
C LYS A 55 -13.11 -10.31 7.41
N SER A 56 -12.47 -11.07 8.30
CA SER A 56 -11.67 -10.48 9.38
C SER A 56 -10.44 -9.74 8.83
N LYS A 57 -10.00 -8.69 9.54
CA LYS A 57 -8.83 -7.90 9.13
C LYS A 57 -7.57 -8.76 9.00
N LEU A 58 -7.33 -9.65 9.96
CA LEU A 58 -6.16 -10.52 9.97
C LEU A 58 -6.17 -11.48 8.77
N TYR A 59 -7.32 -12.07 8.46
CA TYR A 59 -7.47 -12.92 7.28
C TYR A 59 -7.23 -12.14 5.98
N SER A 60 -7.71 -10.90 5.91
CA SER A 60 -7.48 -10.03 4.75
C SER A 60 -6.01 -9.65 4.59
N VAL A 61 -5.27 -9.44 5.68
CA VAL A 61 -3.81 -9.22 5.67
C VAL A 61 -3.09 -10.44 5.10
N ILE A 62 -3.38 -11.63 5.63
CA ILE A 62 -2.74 -12.89 5.22
C ILE A 62 -2.99 -13.15 3.74
N MET A 63 -4.23 -12.99 3.29
CA MET A 63 -4.57 -13.26 1.90
C MET A 63 -4.00 -12.21 0.95
N THR A 64 -3.84 -10.96 1.39
CA THR A 64 -3.14 -9.93 0.62
C THR A 64 -1.63 -10.19 0.53
N LEU A 65 -1.02 -10.82 1.54
CA LEU A 65 0.38 -11.29 1.51
C LEU A 65 0.58 -12.43 0.50
N VAL A 66 -0.33 -13.41 0.51
CA VAL A 66 -0.20 -14.64 -0.30
C VAL A 66 -0.55 -14.39 -1.76
N PHE A 67 -1.63 -13.63 -2.02
CA PHE A 67 -2.18 -13.45 -3.35
C PHE A 67 -2.00 -12.03 -3.91
N GLY A 68 -1.49 -11.07 -3.12
CA GLY A 68 -1.29 -9.70 -3.57
C GLY A 68 -2.58 -9.07 -4.12
N TYR A 69 -2.49 -8.52 -5.33
CA TYR A 69 -3.64 -7.99 -6.08
C TYR A 69 -4.69 -9.06 -6.46
N ALA A 70 -4.29 -10.32 -6.62
CA ALA A 70 -5.21 -11.40 -7.03
C ALA A 70 -6.24 -11.68 -5.94
N TRP A 71 -5.92 -11.42 -4.68
CA TRP A 71 -6.86 -11.54 -3.56
C TRP A 71 -8.17 -10.80 -3.81
N TRP A 72 -8.12 -9.65 -4.46
CA TRP A 72 -9.30 -8.82 -4.69
C TRP A 72 -10.27 -9.47 -5.67
N LYS A 73 -9.78 -10.25 -6.64
CA LYS A 73 -10.62 -11.02 -7.57
C LYS A 73 -11.29 -12.23 -6.93
N PHE A 74 -10.77 -12.71 -5.81
CA PHE A 74 -11.39 -13.85 -5.10
C PHE A 74 -12.47 -13.43 -4.11
N ILE A 75 -12.61 -12.11 -3.87
CA ILE A 75 -13.59 -11.55 -2.92
C ILE A 75 -14.74 -10.80 -3.64
N ILE A 76 -14.46 -10.17 -4.78
CA ILE A 76 -15.48 -9.57 -5.66
C ILE A 76 -16.22 -10.69 -6.39
#